data_AF-A0A653EP86-F1
#
_entry.id   AF-A0A653EP86-F1
#
_cell.length_a   1.000
_cell.length_b   1.000
_cell.length_c   1.000
_cell.angle_alpha   90.00
_cell.angle_beta   90.00
_cell.angle_gamma   90.00
#
_symmetry.space_group_name_H-M   'P 1'
#
loop_
_entity.id
_entity.type
_entity.pdbx_description
1 polymer ?
#
loop_
_entity_poly.entity_id
_entity_poly.type
_entity_poly.pdbx_seq_one_letter_code
_entity_poly.pdbx_strand_id
1 'polypeptide(L)'
;MLRVGLGAVLIAHGLQKLFGWWGGSGVTGFKNSLSDVGYQHADILAYVGAGGEIVAGVLLVLGLFTPLAAAGALAFLINGLLAMVSARPHSHFTYFLPDGNEYQISLVVMAVAVILSGPGRYGLDAGRGWAQRPFIGSFVALLAGIAAGIAVWVFLNGVNPLA
;
A
#
# COMPACT_ATOMS: atom_id res chain seq x y z
N MET A 1 -4.49 -17.11 -4.13
CA MET A 1 -4.97 -16.97 -2.74
C MET A 1 -4.32 -15.79 -2.04
N LEU A 2 -2.98 -15.74 -1.91
CA LEU A 2 -2.28 -14.57 -1.33
C LEU A 2 -2.72 -13.23 -1.94
N ARG A 3 -2.74 -13.14 -3.28
CA ARG A 3 -3.26 -11.99 -4.04
C ARG A 3 -4.65 -11.54 -3.59
N VAL A 4 -5.57 -12.49 -3.42
CA VAL A 4 -6.98 -12.22 -3.06
C VAL A 4 -7.06 -11.76 -1.61
N GLY A 5 -6.32 -12.42 -0.70
CA GLY A 5 -6.26 -12.01 0.71
C GLY A 5 -5.69 -10.61 0.89
N LEU A 6 -4.55 -10.32 0.25
CA LEU A 6 -3.95 -8.98 0.26
C LEU A 6 -4.90 -7.93 -0.33
N GLY A 7 -5.51 -8.22 -1.48
CA GLY A 7 -6.48 -7.31 -2.09
C GLY A 7 -7.71 -7.05 -1.22
N ALA A 8 -8.24 -8.08 -0.56
CA ALA A 8 -9.37 -7.94 0.36
C ALA A 8 -9.02 -7.06 1.58
N VAL A 9 -7.82 -7.23 2.15
CA VAL A 9 -7.32 -6.39 3.24
C VAL A 9 -7.22 -4.93 2.79
N LEU A 10 -6.64 -4.66 1.62
CA LEU A 10 -6.53 -3.29 1.08
C LEU A 10 -7.90 -2.67 0.80
N ILE A 11 -8.86 -3.44 0.28
CA ILE A 11 -10.24 -2.96 0.09
C ILE A 11 -10.84 -2.59 1.44
N ALA A 12 -10.71 -3.44 2.46
CA ALA A 12 -11.23 -3.16 3.79
C ALA A 12 -10.62 -1.88 4.39
N HIS A 13 -9.29 -1.73 4.34
CA HIS A 13 -8.59 -0.52 4.80
C HIS A 13 -9.00 0.72 4.01
N GLY A 14 -9.10 0.62 2.69
CA GLY A 14 -9.54 1.71 1.84
C GLY A 14 -10.99 2.14 2.13
N LEU A 15 -11.89 1.19 2.36
CA LEU A 15 -13.28 1.47 2.76
C LEU A 15 -13.36 2.08 4.17
N GLN A 16 -12.52 1.62 5.09
CA GLN A 16 -12.37 2.19 6.42
C GLN A 16 -11.90 3.65 6.35
N LYS A 17 -10.94 3.95 5.48
CA LYS A 17 -10.42 5.31 5.24
C LYS A 17 -11.39 6.19 4.48
N LEU A 18 -12.17 5.66 3.53
CA LEU A 18 -13.04 6.49 2.69
C LEU A 18 -14.42 6.70 3.34
N PHE A 19 -15.02 5.63 3.86
CA PHE A 19 -16.40 5.63 4.35
C PHE A 19 -16.54 5.47 5.86
N GLY A 20 -15.44 5.21 6.59
CA GLY A 20 -15.49 5.01 8.04
C GLY A 20 -16.12 3.67 8.44
N TRP A 21 -16.16 2.69 7.53
CA TRP A 21 -16.72 1.37 7.83
C TRP A 21 -15.94 0.67 8.94
N TRP A 22 -16.61 -0.21 9.70
CA TRP A 22 -16.05 -0.91 10.86
C TRP A 22 -15.48 0.00 11.96
N GLY A 23 -16.06 1.19 12.15
CA GLY A 23 -15.57 2.17 13.12
C GLY A 23 -14.31 2.90 12.66
N GLY A 24 -14.09 2.96 11.35
CA GLY A 24 -12.99 3.68 10.73
C GLY A 24 -13.05 5.18 10.94
N SER A 25 -11.90 5.84 10.78
CA SER A 25 -11.76 7.29 10.90
C SER A 25 -12.50 8.07 9.79
N GLY A 26 -12.86 7.41 8.70
CA GLY A 26 -13.47 8.03 7.53
C GLY A 26 -12.54 9.02 6.83
N VAL A 27 -13.01 9.60 5.72
CA VAL A 27 -12.12 10.41 4.86
C VAL A 27 -11.59 11.65 5.60
N THR A 28 -12.41 12.23 6.47
CA THR A 28 -12.00 13.37 7.30
C THR A 28 -10.92 12.99 8.31
N GLY A 29 -11.06 11.85 8.99
CA GLY A 29 -10.06 11.40 9.94
C GLY A 29 -8.77 10.95 9.26
N PHE A 30 -8.86 10.33 8.08
CA PHE A 30 -7.68 10.01 7.27
C PHE A 30 -6.96 11.26 6.76
N LYS A 31 -7.70 12.26 6.27
CA LYS A 31 -7.15 13.58 5.92
C LYS A 31 -6.39 14.20 7.09
N ASN A 32 -7.00 14.22 8.28
CA ASN A 32 -6.36 14.79 9.47
C ASN A 32 -5.06 14.05 9.79
N SER A 33 -5.09 12.71 9.76
CA SER A 33 -3.89 11.90 9.96
C SER A 33 -2.79 12.20 8.93
N LEU A 34 -3.14 12.40 7.65
CA LEU A 34 -2.17 12.81 6.64
C LEU A 34 -1.57 14.19 6.94
N SER A 35 -2.40 15.15 7.38
CA SER A 35 -1.95 16.48 7.78
C SER A 35 -1.04 16.44 9.02
N ASP A 36 -1.38 15.61 10.01
CA ASP A 36 -0.60 15.46 11.25
C ASP A 36 0.79 14.86 10.98
N VAL A 37 0.87 13.95 10.00
CA VAL A 37 2.13 13.36 9.53
C VAL A 37 2.92 14.34 8.65
N GLY A 38 2.32 15.44 8.19
CA GLY A 38 3.00 16.50 7.43
C GLY A 38 2.78 16.48 5.92
N TYR A 39 1.83 15.67 5.40
CA TYR A 39 1.54 15.66 3.96
C TYR A 39 0.94 16.98 3.47
N GLN A 40 1.54 17.54 2.42
CA GLN A 40 0.99 18.62 1.62
C GLN A 40 -0.21 18.11 0.82
N HIS A 41 -1.23 18.96 0.63
CA HIS A 41 -2.46 18.61 -0.09
C HIS A 41 -3.22 17.39 0.48
N ALA A 42 -3.24 17.26 1.81
CA ALA A 42 -3.92 16.17 2.52
C ALA A 42 -5.37 15.93 2.07
N ASP A 43 -6.10 16.97 1.65
CA ASP A 43 -7.44 16.85 1.06
C ASP A 43 -7.46 15.93 -0.17
N ILE A 44 -6.62 16.22 -1.15
CA ILE A 44 -6.57 15.46 -2.41
C ILE A 44 -6.01 14.07 -2.13
N LEU A 45 -4.97 13.98 -1.29
CA LEU A 45 -4.32 12.71 -0.95
C LEU A 45 -5.22 11.77 -0.15
N ALA A 46 -6.16 12.29 0.65
CA ALA A 46 -7.11 11.44 1.34
C ALA A 46 -8.01 10.69 0.35
N TYR A 47 -8.56 11.38 -0.65
CA TYR A 47 -9.40 10.76 -1.68
C TYR A 47 -8.60 9.86 -2.63
N VAL A 48 -7.46 10.34 -3.13
CA VAL A 48 -6.61 9.58 -4.05
C VAL A 48 -5.99 8.37 -3.36
N GLY A 49 -5.54 8.52 -2.12
CA GLY A 49 -4.96 7.45 -1.31
C GLY A 49 -5.99 6.37 -0.98
N ALA A 50 -7.12 6.75 -0.39
CA ALA A 50 -8.15 5.78 -0.02
C ALA A 50 -8.82 5.14 -1.25
N GLY A 51 -9.14 5.94 -2.27
CA GLY A 51 -9.70 5.43 -3.53
C GLY A 51 -8.71 4.54 -4.30
N GLY A 52 -7.44 4.95 -4.36
CA GLY A 52 -6.38 4.19 -5.01
C GLY A 52 -6.11 2.86 -4.32
N GLU A 53 -6.18 2.81 -2.99
CA GLU A 53 -6.04 1.57 -2.22
C GLU A 53 -7.18 0.59 -2.51
N ILE A 54 -8.43 1.06 -2.59
CA ILE A 54 -9.58 0.24 -3.01
C ILE A 54 -9.38 -0.27 -4.43
N VAL A 55 -9.03 0.61 -5.38
CA VAL A 55 -8.83 0.24 -6.78
C VAL A 55 -7.71 -0.79 -6.93
N ALA A 56 -6.57 -0.57 -6.26
CA ALA A 56 -5.45 -1.52 -6.24
C ALA A 56 -5.90 -2.86 -5.64
N GLY A 57 -6.66 -2.85 -4.55
CA GLY A 57 -7.21 -4.05 -3.93
C GLY A 57 -8.19 -4.80 -4.84
N VAL A 58 -9.09 -4.12 -5.54
CA VAL A 58 -10.04 -4.73 -6.50
C VAL A 58 -9.30 -5.34 -7.68
N LEU A 59 -8.35 -4.60 -8.28
CA LEU A 59 -7.50 -5.10 -9.36
C LEU A 59 -6.72 -6.34 -8.90
N LEU A 60 -6.21 -6.31 -7.66
CA LEU A 60 -5.57 -7.45 -7.05
C LEU A 60 -6.56 -8.61 -6.89
N VAL A 61 -7.78 -8.45 -6.38
CA VAL A 61 -8.77 -9.54 -6.22
C VAL A 61 -9.23 -10.13 -7.55
N LEU A 62 -9.33 -9.33 -8.61
CA LEU A 62 -9.66 -9.80 -9.95
C LEU A 62 -8.44 -10.42 -10.65
N GLY A 63 -7.23 -10.03 -10.25
CA GLY A 63 -5.99 -10.47 -10.88
C GLY A 63 -5.79 -9.80 -12.22
N LEU A 64 -6.20 -8.54 -12.31
CA LEU A 64 -6.06 -7.65 -13.46
C LEU A 64 -4.93 -6.66 -13.18
N PHE A 65 -4.03 -6.49 -14.14
CA PHE A 65 -2.77 -5.78 -14.00
C PHE A 65 -1.99 -6.16 -12.73
N THR A 66 -2.01 -7.44 -12.35
CA THR A 66 -1.54 -7.91 -11.02
C THR A 66 -0.20 -7.32 -10.58
N PRO A 67 0.89 -7.34 -11.38
CA PRO A 67 2.16 -6.78 -10.92
C PRO A 67 2.12 -5.25 -10.76
N LEU A 68 1.35 -4.53 -11.57
CA LEU A 68 1.18 -3.08 -11.45
C LEU A 68 0.27 -2.73 -10.26
N ALA A 69 -0.84 -3.45 -10.10
CA ALA A 69 -1.75 -3.29 -8.98
C ALA A 69 -1.04 -3.59 -7.65
N ALA A 70 -0.20 -4.63 -7.62
CA ALA A 70 0.63 -4.97 -6.46
C ALA A 70 1.73 -3.93 -6.21
N ALA A 71 2.31 -3.33 -7.26
CA ALA A 71 3.25 -2.22 -7.10
C ALA A 71 2.59 -0.95 -6.53
N GLY A 72 1.37 -0.63 -6.97
CA GLY A 72 0.59 0.45 -6.38
C GLY A 72 0.23 0.18 -4.91
N ALA A 73 -0.22 -1.04 -4.61
CA ALA A 73 -0.44 -1.49 -3.24
C ALA A 73 0.83 -1.37 -2.38
N LEU A 74 1.98 -1.77 -2.90
CA LEU A 74 3.27 -1.63 -2.22
C LEU A 74 3.58 -0.17 -1.90
N ALA A 75 3.34 0.75 -2.84
CA ALA A 75 3.54 2.19 -2.60
C ALA A 75 2.66 2.72 -1.45
N PHE A 76 1.39 2.31 -1.38
CA PHE A 76 0.50 2.67 -0.26
C PHE A 76 0.97 2.08 1.07
N LEU A 77 1.39 0.82 1.07
CA LEU A 77 1.89 0.14 2.28
C LEU A 77 3.19 0.77 2.80
N ILE A 78 4.11 1.16 1.91
CA ILE A 78 5.33 1.90 2.25
C ILE A 78 4.98 3.24 2.90
N ASN A 79 4.09 4.03 2.29
CA ASN A 79 3.70 5.33 2.86
C ASN A 79 3.03 5.19 4.23
N GLY A 80 2.20 4.17 4.43
CA GLY A 80 1.65 3.88 5.74
C GLY A 80 2.72 3.52 6.77
N LEU A 81 3.75 2.75 6.36
CA LEU A 81 4.81 2.31 7.27
C LEU A 81 5.66 3.50 7.70
N LEU A 82 6.03 4.34 6.73
CA LEU A 82 6.76 5.58 6.99
C LEU A 82 5.95 6.53 7.88
N ALA A 83 4.64 6.66 7.64
CA ALA A 83 3.75 7.46 8.49
C ALA A 83 3.76 6.95 9.94
N MET A 84 3.65 5.64 10.15
CA MET A 84 3.65 5.04 11.48
C MET A 84 4.99 5.22 12.22
N VAL A 85 6.11 5.08 11.50
CA VAL A 85 7.46 5.30 12.06
C VAL A 85 7.68 6.78 12.38
N SER A 86 7.31 7.69 11.47
CA SER A 86 7.50 9.14 11.63
C SER A 86 6.65 9.74 12.76
N ALA A 87 5.48 9.17 13.04
CA ALA A 87 4.64 9.60 14.16
C ALA A 87 5.27 9.30 15.53
N ARG A 88 6.37 8.53 15.58
CA ARG A 88 7.01 8.08 16.82
C ARG A 88 8.54 8.26 16.82
N PRO A 89 9.06 9.49 16.68
CA PRO A 89 10.49 9.73 16.52
C PRO A 89 11.33 9.36 17.77
N HIS A 90 10.71 9.29 18.95
CA HIS A 90 11.41 9.04 20.22
C HIS A 90 11.21 7.63 20.80
N SER A 91 10.40 6.77 20.17
CA SER A 91 10.26 5.37 20.59
C SER A 91 11.20 4.50 19.77
N HIS A 92 11.93 3.58 20.42
CA HIS A 92 12.65 2.53 19.71
C HIS A 92 11.71 1.84 18.71
N PHE A 93 12.22 1.46 17.53
CA PHE A 93 11.46 0.73 16.52
C PHE A 93 10.90 -0.57 17.13
N THR A 94 9.63 -0.54 17.53
CA THR A 94 8.97 -1.67 18.15
C THR A 94 8.46 -2.61 17.07
N TYR A 95 8.86 -3.87 17.14
CA TYR A 95 8.43 -4.88 16.16
C TYR A 95 7.08 -5.50 16.55
N PHE A 96 6.92 -5.87 17.83
CA PHE A 96 5.76 -6.62 18.34
C PHE A 96 4.65 -5.73 18.89
N LEU A 97 3.41 -6.23 18.85
CA LEU A 97 2.24 -5.63 19.48
C LEU A 97 2.47 -5.27 20.96
N PRO A 98 1.76 -4.25 21.50
CA PRO A 98 0.65 -3.49 20.89
C PRO A 98 1.09 -2.36 19.95
N ASP A 99 2.38 -2.02 19.97
CA ASP A 99 2.96 -0.86 19.29
C ASP A 99 3.84 -1.25 18.09
N GLY A 100 3.63 -2.47 17.60
CA GLY A 100 4.51 -3.13 16.65
C GLY A 100 4.21 -2.83 15.19
N ASN A 101 5.27 -2.78 14.39
CA ASN A 101 5.19 -2.62 12.93
C ASN A 101 5.04 -3.97 12.18
N GLU A 102 5.02 -5.11 12.88
CA GLU A 102 5.02 -6.46 12.29
C GLU A 102 3.93 -6.66 11.24
N TYR A 103 2.70 -6.20 11.52
CA TYR A 103 1.57 -6.37 10.62
C TYR A 103 1.83 -5.65 9.29
N GLN A 104 2.33 -4.42 9.35
CA GLN A 104 2.56 -3.61 8.16
C GLN A 104 3.74 -4.12 7.34
N ILE A 105 4.81 -4.54 8.01
CA ILE A 105 5.96 -5.22 7.37
C ILE A 105 5.49 -6.50 6.68
N SER A 106 4.62 -7.29 7.32
CA SER A 106 4.09 -8.51 6.73
C SER A 106 3.30 -8.22 5.45
N LEU A 107 2.48 -7.16 5.41
CA LEU A 107 1.74 -6.74 4.22
C LEU A 107 2.68 -6.30 3.09
N VAL A 108 3.76 -5.57 3.42
CA VAL A 108 4.79 -5.19 2.44
C VAL A 108 5.43 -6.43 1.83
N VAL A 109 5.83 -7.40 2.66
CA VAL A 109 6.42 -8.67 2.18
C VAL A 109 5.43 -9.45 1.31
N MET A 110 4.16 -9.50 1.72
CA MET A 110 3.10 -10.13 0.92
C MET A 110 2.91 -9.43 -0.44
N ALA A 111 2.94 -8.09 -0.49
CA ALA A 111 2.86 -7.34 -1.74
C ALA A 111 4.05 -7.66 -2.66
N VAL A 112 5.28 -7.67 -2.12
CA VAL A 112 6.48 -8.07 -2.88
C VAL A 112 6.35 -9.49 -3.42
N ALA A 113 5.89 -10.43 -2.60
CA ALA A 113 5.66 -11.81 -3.03
C ALA A 113 4.64 -11.89 -4.18
N VAL A 114 3.57 -11.10 -4.15
CA VAL A 114 2.59 -11.02 -5.25
C VAL A 114 3.19 -10.39 -6.50
N ILE A 115 4.00 -9.32 -6.38
CA ILE A 115 4.69 -8.69 -7.53
C ILE A 115 5.60 -9.71 -8.24
N LEU A 116 6.37 -10.48 -7.47
CA LEU A 116 7.33 -11.45 -7.98
C LEU A 116 6.66 -12.74 -8.50
N SER A 117 5.54 -13.15 -7.92
CA SER A 117 4.82 -14.38 -8.29
C SER A 117 3.79 -14.19 -9.41
N GLY A 118 3.27 -12.97 -9.59
CA GLY A 118 2.28 -12.66 -10.63
C GLY A 118 0.82 -13.05 -10.30
N PRO A 119 -0.08 -13.13 -11.30
CA PRO A 119 -1.54 -13.30 -11.14
C PRO A 119 -1.96 -14.66 -10.58
N GLY A 120 -1.10 -15.68 -10.71
CA GLY A 120 -1.43 -17.07 -10.43
C GLY A 120 -2.43 -17.67 -11.44
N ARG A 121 -2.82 -18.93 -11.23
CA ARG A 121 -3.69 -19.69 -12.16
C ARG A 121 -5.13 -19.18 -12.28
N TYR A 122 -5.62 -18.49 -11.25
CA TYR A 122 -7.01 -18.03 -11.14
C TYR A 122 -7.16 -16.50 -11.28
N GLY A 123 -6.19 -15.82 -11.87
CA GLY A 123 -6.29 -14.38 -12.18
C GLY A 123 -6.77 -14.16 -13.61
N LEU A 124 -7.48 -13.06 -13.87
CA LEU A 124 -7.88 -12.71 -15.23
C LEU A 124 -6.68 -12.51 -16.19
N ASP A 125 -5.49 -12.19 -15.65
CA ASP A 125 -4.24 -12.12 -16.42
C ASP A 125 -3.45 -13.43 -16.47
N ALA A 126 -3.95 -14.55 -15.95
CA ALA A 126 -3.21 -15.81 -15.82
C ALA A 126 -2.66 -16.36 -17.15
N GLY A 127 -3.31 -16.06 -18.27
CA GLY A 127 -2.91 -16.48 -19.62
C GLY A 127 -2.13 -15.44 -20.41
N ARG A 128 -1.86 -14.26 -19.84
CA ARG A 128 -1.16 -13.17 -20.54
C ARG A 128 0.34 -13.25 -20.24
N GLY A 129 1.16 -13.45 -21.26
CA GLY A 129 2.61 -13.67 -21.13
C GLY A 129 3.39 -12.55 -20.42
N TRP A 130 2.88 -11.32 -20.39
CA TRP A 130 3.47 -10.20 -19.63
C TRP A 130 3.23 -10.29 -18.12
N ALA A 131 2.23 -11.08 -17.70
CA ALA A 131 1.86 -11.31 -16.30
C ALA A 131 2.36 -12.67 -15.79
N GLN A 132 2.70 -13.64 -16.66
CA GLN A 132 3.38 -14.87 -16.27
C GLN A 132 4.84 -14.59 -15.89
N ARG A 133 5.29 -15.18 -14.77
CA ARG A 133 6.54 -14.83 -14.07
C ARG A 133 7.42 -16.06 -13.84
N PRO A 134 8.76 -15.87 -13.66
CA PRO A 134 9.45 -14.56 -13.64
C PRO A 134 9.74 -14.01 -15.03
N PHE A 135 9.38 -12.75 -15.25
CA PHE A 135 9.75 -11.95 -16.43
C PHE A 135 10.26 -10.59 -15.95
N ILE A 136 11.22 -9.99 -16.66
CA ILE A 136 11.91 -8.72 -16.31
C ILE A 136 10.95 -7.62 -15.84
N GLY A 137 9.74 -7.58 -16.40
CA GLY A 137 8.71 -6.61 -16.01
C GLY A 137 8.26 -6.67 -14.54
N SER A 138 8.64 -7.68 -13.74
CA SER A 138 8.24 -7.83 -12.33
C SER A 138 9.22 -7.20 -11.39
N PHE A 139 10.50 -7.31 -11.74
CA PHE A 139 11.54 -6.50 -11.14
C PHE A 139 11.32 -5.02 -11.46
N VAL A 140 10.96 -4.68 -12.70
CA VAL A 140 10.61 -3.30 -13.06
C VAL A 140 9.40 -2.81 -12.26
N ALA A 141 8.33 -3.60 -12.14
CA ALA A 141 7.16 -3.23 -11.34
C ALA A 141 7.49 -3.09 -9.84
N LEU A 142 8.34 -3.96 -9.30
CA LEU A 142 8.81 -3.88 -7.92
C LEU A 142 9.57 -2.58 -7.67
N LEU A 143 10.57 -2.29 -8.51
CA LEU A 143 11.37 -1.07 -8.40
C LEU A 143 10.50 0.18 -8.58
N ALA A 144 9.56 0.15 -9.53
CA ALA A 144 8.61 1.23 -9.74
C ALA A 144 7.70 1.45 -8.51
N GLY A 145 7.20 0.39 -7.87
CA GLY A 145 6.37 0.49 -6.67
C GLY A 145 7.14 1.08 -5.48
N ILE A 146 8.38 0.62 -5.27
CA ILE A 146 9.26 1.16 -4.23
C ILE A 146 9.58 2.64 -4.51
N ALA A 147 10.01 2.95 -5.74
CA ALA A 147 10.33 4.31 -6.14
C ALA A 147 9.13 5.25 -6.02
N ALA A 148 7.93 4.80 -6.41
CA ALA A 148 6.70 5.57 -6.25
C ALA A 148 6.37 5.81 -4.77
N GLY A 149 6.49 4.79 -3.91
CA GLY A 149 6.27 4.92 -2.48
C GLY A 149 7.19 5.96 -1.84
N ILE A 150 8.50 5.87 -2.14
CA ILE A 150 9.51 6.81 -1.65
C ILE A 150 9.31 8.21 -2.23
N ALA A 151 9.02 8.33 -3.53
CA ALA A 151 8.80 9.62 -4.18
C ALA A 151 7.59 10.34 -3.58
N VAL A 152 6.47 9.65 -3.36
CA VAL A 152 5.29 10.20 -2.70
C VAL A 152 5.65 10.74 -1.32
N TRP A 153 6.41 9.97 -0.53
CA TRP A 153 6.87 10.44 0.77
C TRP A 153 7.76 11.69 0.66
N VAL A 154 8.84 11.62 -0.11
CA VAL A 154 9.85 12.68 -0.19
C VAL A 154 9.26 13.99 -0.73
N PHE A 155 8.43 13.91 -1.79
CA PHE A 155 7.90 15.10 -2.44
C PHE A 155 6.65 15.67 -1.78
N LEU A 156 5.83 14.83 -1.13
CA LEU A 156 4.55 15.29 -0.59
C LEU A 156 4.54 15.40 0.93
N ASN A 157 5.40 14.68 1.65
CA ASN A 157 5.47 14.79 3.11
C ASN A 157 6.50 15.84 3.56
N GLY A 158 7.60 16.02 2.81
CA GLY A 158 8.61 17.05 3.11
C GLY A 158 9.40 16.84 4.43
N VAL A 159 9.07 15.80 5.22
CA VAL A 159 9.79 15.42 6.45
C VAL A 159 10.69 14.22 6.19
N ASN A 160 11.92 14.25 6.69
CA ASN A 160 12.82 13.11 6.61
C ASN A 160 12.34 12.03 7.61
N PRO A 161 11.95 10.82 7.16
CA PRO A 161 11.39 9.80 8.04
C PRO A 161 12.41 9.17 8.99
N LEU A 162 13.70 9.54 8.83
CA LEU A 162 14.83 9.04 9.61
C LEU A 162 15.57 10.15 10.38
N ALA A 163 15.04 11.39 10.39
CA ALA A 163 15.63 12.51 11.12
C ALA A 163 15.13 12.60 12.56
#